data_AF-A0A7V1M6E4-F1
#
_entry.id   AF-A0A7V1M6E4-F1
#
_cell.length_a   1.000
_cell.length_b   1.000
_cell.length_c   1.000
_cell.angle_alpha   90.00
_cell.angle_beta   90.00
_cell.angle_gamma   90.00
#
_symmetry.space_group_name_H-M   'P 1'
#
loop_
_entity.id
_entity.type
_entity.pdbx_description
1 polymer ?
#
loop_
_entity_poly.entity_id
_entity_poly.type
_entity_poly.pdbx_seq_one_letter_code
_entity_poly.pdbx_strand_id
1 'polypeptide(L)' 'MPGSDVGTLIILRDHPLPFRERIPLFLPRPPMPVGVDVFPYTRREVEQMLRDVNHFVRRVMEGV' A
#
# COMPACT_ATOMS: atom_id res chain seq x y z
N MET A 1 -12.89 10.01 7.49
CA MET A 1 -12.21 10.73 6.40
C MET A 1 -10.74 10.38 6.48
N PRO A 2 -10.03 10.13 5.35
CA PRO A 2 -8.57 10.02 5.44
C PRO A 2 -8.03 11.38 5.90
N GLY A 3 -7.10 11.37 6.85
CA GLY A 3 -6.59 12.57 7.55
C GLY A 3 -5.26 13.10 6.99
N SER A 4 -4.81 12.59 5.85
CA SER A 4 -3.56 12.97 5.20
C SER A 4 -3.83 13.80 3.94
N ASP A 5 -2.89 14.70 3.63
CA ASP A 5 -2.90 15.50 2.40
C ASP A 5 -2.18 14.77 1.25
N VAL A 6 -1.28 13.83 1.58
CA VAL A 6 -0.45 13.11 0.62
C VAL A 6 -0.45 11.61 0.93
N GLY A 7 -0.81 10.79 -0.07
CA GLY A 7 -0.63 9.34 -0.05
C GLY A 7 0.60 8.92 -0.86
N THR A 8 1.54 8.21 -0.24
CA THR A 8 2.80 7.78 -0.87
C THR A 8 2.88 6.26 -0.93
N LEU A 9 2.92 5.70 -2.14
CA LEU A 9 3.19 4.28 -2.37
C LEU A 9 4.70 4.06 -2.56
N ILE A 10 5.30 3.19 -1.75
CA ILE A 10 6.70 2.78 -1.89
C ILE A 10 6.72 1.29 -2.21
N ILE A 11 7.33 0.91 -3.34
CA ILE A 11 7.47 -0.49 -3.73
C ILE A 11 8.87 -0.98 -3.37
N LEU A 12 8.93 -1.81 -2.33
CA LEU A 12 10.13 -2.46 -1.86
C LEU A 12 10.41 -3.72 -2.66
N ARG A 13 11.70 -4.06 -2.84
CA ARG A 13 12.07 -5.36 -3.41
C ARG A 13 11.56 -6.51 -2.53
N ASP A 14 11.86 -6.45 -1.24
CA ASP A 14 11.38 -7.35 -0.19
C ASP A 14 11.53 -6.64 1.17
N HIS A 15 10.88 -7.16 2.23
CA HIS A 15 11.05 -6.67 3.59
C HIS A 15 10.65 -7.72 4.64
N PRO A 16 11.44 -7.92 5.70
CA PRO A 16 11.15 -8.96 6.72
C PRO A 16 10.01 -8.58 7.66
N LEU A 17 9.74 -7.28 7.86
CA LEU A 17 8.67 -6.82 8.75
C LEU A 17 7.27 -6.85 8.08
N PRO A 18 6.21 -7.13 8.86
CA PRO A 18 4.82 -6.94 8.44
C PRO A 18 4.53 -5.52 7.93
N PHE A 19 3.49 -5.37 7.10
CA PHE A 19 3.14 -4.10 6.46
C PHE A 19 2.99 -2.93 7.46
N ARG A 20 2.26 -3.12 8.55
CA ARG A 20 2.01 -2.06 9.54
C ARG A 20 3.27 -1.61 10.28
N GLU A 21 4.18 -2.54 10.54
CA GLU A 21 5.45 -2.27 11.21
C GLU A 21 6.47 -1.57 10.30
N ARG A 22 6.28 -1.64 8.97
CA ARG A 22 7.08 -0.89 8.01
C ARG A 22 6.74 0.59 7.97
N ILE A 23 5.47 0.97 8.15
CA ILE A 23 5.01 2.35 7.94
C ILE A 23 5.88 3.38 8.67
N PRO A 24 6.19 3.23 9.98
CA PRO A 24 7.01 4.20 10.70
C PRO A 24 8.44 4.37 10.15
N LEU A 25 9.00 3.36 9.46
CA LEU A 25 10.35 3.41 8.91
C LEU A 25 10.48 4.35 7.70
N PHE A 26 9.37 4.63 7.04
CA PHE A 26 9.32 5.42 5.80
C PHE A 26 8.56 6.73 5.97
N LEU A 27 8.11 7.06 7.19
CA LEU A 27 7.52 8.36 7.45
C LEU A 27 8.55 9.48 7.22
N PRO A 28 8.15 10.61 6.64
CA PRO A 28 9.04 11.74 6.47
C PRO A 28 9.51 12.25 7.83
N ARG A 29 10.78 12.68 7.89
CA ARG A 29 11.29 13.36 9.08
C ARG A 29 10.72 14.79 9.13
N PRO A 30 10.41 15.31 10.32
CA PRO A 30 10.09 16.73 10.46
C PRO A 30 11.27 17.62 10.00
N PRO A 31 10.99 18.81 9.45
CA PRO A 31 9.66 19.37 9.22
C PRO A 31 9.01 18.78 7.95
N MET A 32 7.78 18.29 8.08
CA MET A 32 6.88 17.99 6.96
C MET A 32 5.60 18.79 7.19
N PRO A 33 5.27 19.76 6.32
CA PRO A 33 4.20 20.74 6.60
C PRO A 33 2.79 20.19 6.43
N VAL A 34 2.65 18.94 5.95
CA VAL A 34 1.40 18.31 5.57
C VAL A 34 1.31 16.89 6.12
N GLY A 35 0.10 16.36 6.30
CA GLY A 35 -0.10 14.97 6.71
C GLY A 35 0.28 14.01 5.58
N VAL A 36 1.09 12.99 5.88
CA VAL A 36 1.53 11.99 4.89
C VAL A 36 1.19 10.58 5.36
N ASP A 37 0.43 9.86 4.53
CA ASP A 37 0.24 8.43 4.67
C ASP A 37 1.22 7.69 3.75
N VAL A 38 1.90 6.68 4.28
CA VAL A 38 2.87 5.87 3.54
C VAL A 38 2.40 4.42 3.46
N PHE A 39 2.49 3.87 2.26
CA PHE A 39 2.08 2.51 1.93
C PHE A 39 3.28 1.72 1.39
N PRO A 40 4.13 1.14 2.26
CA PRO A 40 5.36 0.49 1.84
C PRO A 40 5.13 -0.99 1.48
N TYR A 41 4.61 -1.28 0.29
CA TYR A 41 4.38 -2.66 -0.16
C TYR A 41 5.64 -3.29 -0.76
N THR A 42 5.79 -4.60 -0.63
CA THR A 42 6.77 -5.36 -1.41
C THR A 42 6.23 -5.63 -2.81
N ARG A 43 7.12 -5.88 -3.76
CA ARG A 43 6.75 -6.32 -5.12
C ARG A 43 5.81 -7.52 -5.10
N ARG A 44 6.09 -8.52 -4.25
CA ARG A 44 5.25 -9.72 -4.11
C ARG A 44 3.83 -9.39 -3.65
N GLU A 45 3.68 -8.48 -2.70
CA GLU A 45 2.37 -8.05 -2.19
C GLU A 45 1.57 -7.31 -3.26
N VAL A 46 2.21 -6.41 -4.02
CA VAL A 46 1.55 -5.69 -5.13
C VAL A 46 1.10 -6.68 -6.21
N GLU A 47 1.97 -7.60 -6.61
CA GLU A 47 1.63 -8.63 -7.59
C GLU A 47 0.46 -9.53 -7.11
N GLN A 48 0.43 -9.89 -5.82
CA GLN A 48 -0.67 -10.65 -5.26
C GLN A 48 -1.98 -9.84 -5.28
N MET A 49 -1.93 -8.58 -4.87
CA MET A 49 -3.09 -7.69 -4.86
C MET A 49 -3.70 -7.54 -6.26
N LEU A 50 -2.86 -7.37 -7.30
CA LEU A 50 -3.32 -7.30 -8.68
C LEU A 50 -3.97 -8.60 -9.14
N ARG A 51 -3.41 -9.77 -8.76
CA ARG A 51 -4.04 -11.07 -9.04
C ARG A 51 -5.41 -11.19 -8.35
N ASP A 52 -5.49 -10.82 -7.08
CA ASP A 52 -6.72 -10.93 -6.29
C ASP A 52 -7.83 -10.02 -6.83
N VAL A 53 -7.49 -8.79 -7.24
CA VAL A 53 -8.42 -7.87 -7.91
C VAL A 53 -8.95 -8.47 -9.21
N ASN A 54 -8.09 -9.05 -10.05
CA ASN A 54 -8.54 -9.72 -11.28
C ASN A 54 -9.48 -10.90 -11.00
N HIS A 55 -9.19 -11.69 -9.97
CA HIS A 55 -10.07 -12.78 -9.55
C HIS A 55 -11.41 -12.29 -9.01
N PHE A 56 -11.41 -11.18 -8.26
CA PHE A 56 -12.65 -10.56 -7.79
C PHE A 56 -13.50 -10.05 -8.96
N VAL A 57 -12.91 -9.27 -9.87
CA VAL A 57 -13.61 -8.75 -11.06
C VAL A 57 -14.19 -9.88 -11.90
N ARG A 58 -13.42 -10.96 -12.11
CA ARG A 58 -13.88 -12.13 -12.86
C ARG A 58 -15.10 -12.80 -12.20
N ARG A 59 -15.07 -13.02 -10.89
CA ARG A 59 -16.21 -13.61 -10.16
C ARG A 59 -17.47 -12.75 -10.25
N VAL A 60 -17.33 -11.43 -10.24
CA VAL A 60 -18.46 -10.51 -10.41
C VAL A 60 -19.04 -10.62 -11.81
N MET A 61 -18.21 -10.69 -12.84
CA MET A 61 -18.64 -10.81 -14.23
C MET A 61 -19.30 -12.16 -14.57
N GLU A 62 -18.89 -13.25 -13.92
CA GLU A 62 -19.47 -14.59 -14.11
C GLU A 62 -20.79 -14.81 -13.33
N GLY A 63 -21.16 -13.87 -12.46
CA GLY A 63 -22.36 -13.93 -11.61
C GLY A 63 -23.51 -13.00 -12.04
N VAL A 64 -23.47 -12.45 -13.27
CA VAL A 64 -24.52 -11.62 -13.89
C VAL A 64 -25.09 -12.33 -15.11
#